data_AF-A0A3D5KAN1-F1
#
_entry.id   AF-A0A3D5KAN1-F1
#
_cell.length_a   1.000
_cell.length_b   1.000
_cell.length_c   1.000
_cell.angle_alpha   90.00
_cell.angle_beta   90.00
_cell.angle_gamma   90.00
#
_symmetry.space_group_name_H-M   'P 1'
#
loop_
_entity.id
_entity.type
_entity.pdbx_description
1 polymer ?
#
loop_
_entity_poly.entity_id
_entity_poly.type
_entity_poly.pdbx_seq_one_letter_code
_entity_poly.pdbx_strand_id
1 'polypeptide(L)'
;MKLSNKKFEKRKNLIFYTVLILLVVSLIYAIFMLSFAPAGNAENEYDRVKSDYVLMILQCLAGSIIIFLPSTVERKYRIDIPDLMEIIYFIFLFCAIYLGEVRNFYYKIPYWDLILHCFSAAMLGALGFVIVNFFNNTEKLKMNLSPF
;
A
#
# COMPACT_ATOMS: atom_id res chain seq x y z
N MET A 1 -10.36 23.78 0.82
CA MET A 1 -10.57 23.62 2.29
C MET A 1 -11.11 22.22 2.49
N LYS A 2 -10.27 21.27 2.89
CA LYS A 2 -10.66 19.87 3.14
C LYS A 2 -11.77 19.91 4.21
N LEU A 3 -13.00 19.57 3.85
CA LEU A 3 -14.07 19.28 4.82
C LEU A 3 -13.75 17.91 5.43
N SER A 4 -12.62 17.84 6.12
CA SER A 4 -12.14 16.63 6.77
C SER A 4 -13.09 16.34 7.93
N ASN A 5 -13.85 15.25 7.79
CA ASN A 5 -14.71 14.79 8.86
C ASN A 5 -13.81 14.23 9.96
N LYS A 6 -13.82 14.85 11.14
CA LYS A 6 -12.98 14.46 12.30
C LYS A 6 -13.10 12.96 12.65
N LYS A 7 -14.21 12.30 12.29
CA LYS A 7 -14.40 10.85 12.43
C LYS A 7 -13.59 10.03 11.41
N PHE A 8 -13.46 10.50 10.17
CA PHE A 8 -12.65 9.86 9.13
C PHE A 8 -11.16 9.93 9.43
N GLU A 9 -10.65 11.08 9.89
CA GLU A 9 -9.24 11.23 10.29
C GLU A 9 -8.86 10.27 11.42
N LYS A 10 -9.72 10.14 12.43
CA LYS A 10 -9.50 9.19 13.53
C LYS A 10 -9.42 7.74 13.02
N ARG A 11 -10.32 7.37 12.10
CA ARG A 11 -10.33 6.03 11.48
C ARG A 11 -9.08 5.79 10.64
N LYS A 12 -8.71 6.79 9.82
CA LYS A 12 -7.50 6.76 8.99
C LYS A 12 -6.26 6.53 9.83
N ASN A 13 -6.07 7.33 10.88
CA ASN A 13 -4.92 7.19 11.79
C ASN A 13 -4.93 5.85 12.53
N LEU A 14 -6.09 5.38 12.98
CA LEU A 14 -6.20 4.06 13.61
C LEU A 14 -5.76 2.95 12.67
N ILE A 15 -6.26 2.94 11.42
CA ILE A 15 -5.89 1.95 10.41
C ILE A 15 -4.40 2.05 10.11
N PHE A 16 -3.89 3.26 9.88
CA PHE A 16 -2.47 3.51 9.64
C PHE A 16 -1.57 2.89 10.72
N TYR A 17 -1.81 3.20 12.00
CA TYR A 17 -1.00 2.66 13.10
C TYR A 17 -1.17 1.15 13.24
N THR A 18 -2.38 0.62 13.02
CA THR A 18 -2.63 -0.82 13.06
C THR A 18 -1.79 -1.54 12.01
N VAL A 19 -1.82 -1.08 10.76
CA VAL A 19 -1.06 -1.68 9.66
C VAL A 19 0.45 -1.53 9.91
N LEU A 20 0.91 -0.35 10.34
CA LEU A 20 2.32 -0.12 10.63
C LEU A 20 2.84 -1.05 11.73
N ILE A 21 2.10 -1.21 12.84
CA ILE A 21 2.48 -2.12 13.92
C ILE A 21 2.54 -3.56 13.41
N LEU A 22 1.56 -4.00 12.61
CA LEU A 22 1.57 -5.34 12.03
C LEU A 22 2.76 -5.58 11.12
N LEU A 23 3.16 -4.60 10.31
CA LEU A 23 4.35 -4.68 9.45
C LEU A 23 5.63 -4.79 10.28
N VAL A 24 5.77 -3.98 11.33
CA VAL A 24 6.94 -4.01 12.22
C VAL A 24 7.02 -5.33 13.00
N VAL A 25 5.91 -5.82 13.53
CA VAL A 25 5.86 -7.12 14.22
C VAL A 25 6.20 -8.26 13.25
N SER A 26 5.66 -8.21 12.04
CA SER A 26 5.94 -9.21 10.99
C SER A 26 7.40 -9.19 10.55
N LEU A 27 8.01 -8.00 10.48
CA LEU A 27 9.44 -7.84 10.20
C LEU A 27 10.29 -8.51 11.28
N ILE A 28 10.00 -8.25 12.56
CA ILE A 28 10.72 -8.88 13.68
C ILE A 28 10.57 -10.40 13.64
N TYR A 29 9.34 -10.87 13.41
CA TYR A 29 9.06 -12.30 13.23
C TYR A 29 9.87 -12.89 12.07
N ALA A 30 9.92 -12.22 10.92
CA ALA A 30 10.65 -12.67 9.74
C ALA A 30 12.15 -12.80 10.01
N ILE A 31 12.75 -11.79 10.67
CA ILE A 31 14.16 -11.78 11.05
C ILE A 31 14.48 -12.94 12.00
N PHE A 32 13.61 -13.16 13.00
CA PHE A 32 13.78 -14.27 13.93
C PHE A 32 13.71 -15.62 13.21
N MET A 33 12.69 -15.84 12.39
CA MET A 33 12.49 -17.10 11.66
C MET A 33 13.57 -17.38 10.63
N LEU A 34 14.17 -16.35 10.02
CA LEU A 34 15.27 -16.52 9.05
C LEU A 34 16.47 -17.27 9.64
N SER A 35 16.70 -17.16 10.95
CA SER A 35 17.79 -17.84 11.65
C SER A 35 17.54 -19.35 11.81
N PHE A 36 16.28 -19.78 11.84
CA PHE A 36 15.87 -21.18 12.02
C PHE A 36 15.42 -21.84 10.71
N ALA A 37 15.22 -21.07 9.65
CA ALA A 37 14.70 -21.57 8.38
C ALA A 37 15.73 -22.48 7.65
N PRO A 38 15.26 -23.57 7.01
CA PRO A 38 16.11 -24.44 6.23
C PRO A 38 16.68 -23.70 5.00
N ALA A 39 17.95 -23.97 4.69
CA ALA A 39 18.64 -23.42 3.52
C ALA A 39 18.46 -24.25 2.24
N GLY A 40 17.82 -25.42 2.35
CA GLY A 40 17.55 -26.32 1.23
C GLY A 40 16.28 -25.97 0.47
N ASN A 41 15.88 -26.87 -0.44
CA ASN A 41 14.63 -26.75 -1.17
C ASN A 41 13.44 -27.05 -0.25
N ALA A 42 12.30 -26.43 -0.53
CA ALA A 42 11.06 -26.75 0.14
C ALA A 42 10.67 -28.21 -0.19
N GLU A 43 10.44 -29.03 0.84
CA GLU A 43 9.97 -30.41 0.66
C GLU A 43 8.48 -30.42 0.31
N ASN A 44 7.71 -29.50 0.89
CA ASN A 44 6.31 -29.27 0.56
C ASN A 44 6.09 -27.84 0.05
N GLU A 45 5.05 -27.63 -0.75
CA GLU A 45 4.68 -26.33 -1.33
C GLU A 45 4.36 -25.25 -0.28
N TYR A 46 4.09 -25.66 0.97
CA TYR A 46 3.80 -24.75 2.10
C TYR A 46 5.02 -24.50 3.01
N ASP A 47 6.14 -25.20 2.79
CA ASP A 47 7.33 -25.05 3.60
C ASP A 47 8.07 -23.78 3.21
N ARG A 48 8.41 -22.97 4.23
CA ARG A 48 9.15 -21.73 4.01
C ARG A 48 10.64 -21.96 4.10
N VAL A 49 11.35 -21.56 3.07
CA VAL A 49 12.81 -21.57 3.01
C VAL A 49 13.36 -20.18 3.30
N LYS A 50 14.69 -20.08 3.47
CA LYS A 50 15.34 -18.79 3.76
C LYS A 50 14.99 -17.68 2.76
N SER A 51 14.84 -17.99 1.47
CA SER A 51 14.49 -16.99 0.45
C SER A 51 13.13 -16.33 0.73
N ASP A 52 12.14 -17.09 1.20
CA ASP A 52 10.80 -16.56 1.46
C ASP A 52 10.85 -15.58 2.64
N TYR A 53 11.61 -15.91 3.69
CA TYR A 53 11.81 -14.99 4.81
C TYR A 53 12.58 -13.72 4.38
N VAL A 54 13.55 -13.83 3.48
CA VAL A 54 14.24 -12.65 2.91
C VAL A 54 13.26 -11.78 2.13
N LEU A 55 12.41 -12.36 1.29
CA LEU A 55 11.38 -11.62 0.57
C LEU A 55 10.40 -10.94 1.54
N MET A 56 9.96 -11.65 2.58
CA MET A 56 9.09 -11.11 3.63
C MET A 56 9.73 -9.93 4.37
N ILE A 57 11.02 -10.01 4.69
CA ILE A 57 11.77 -8.89 5.30
C ILE A 57 11.77 -7.68 4.37
N LEU A 58 12.13 -7.88 3.10
CA LEU A 58 12.20 -6.80 2.11
C LEU A 58 10.83 -6.13 1.93
N GLN A 59 9.78 -6.94 1.78
CA GLN A 59 8.41 -6.44 1.65
C GLN A 59 7.94 -5.70 2.91
N CYS A 60 8.20 -6.21 4.12
CA CYS A 60 7.80 -5.54 5.36
C CYS A 60 8.56 -4.21 5.57
N LEU A 61 9.86 -4.17 5.26
CA LEU A 61 10.65 -2.94 5.30
C LEU A 61 10.14 -1.92 4.28
N ALA A 62 9.98 -2.34 3.02
CA ALA A 62 9.46 -1.50 1.96
C ALA A 62 8.06 -0.98 2.31
N GLY A 63 7.16 -1.85 2.75
CA GLY A 63 5.81 -1.47 3.19
C GLY A 63 5.79 -0.47 4.34
N SER A 64 6.68 -0.64 5.33
CA SER A 64 6.81 0.28 6.47
C SER A 64 7.29 1.67 6.04
N ILE A 65 8.07 1.78 4.97
CA ILE A 65 8.48 3.07 4.39
C ILE A 65 7.38 3.63 3.50
N ILE A 66 6.85 2.80 2.62
CA ILE A 66 5.89 3.17 1.57
C ILE A 66 4.55 3.60 2.18
N ILE A 67 4.14 3.09 3.33
CA ILE A 67 2.90 3.52 4.01
C ILE A 67 2.84 5.05 4.28
N PHE A 68 3.98 5.73 4.38
CA PHE A 68 4.05 7.19 4.55
C PHE A 68 3.89 7.98 3.24
N LEU A 69 3.84 7.30 2.09
CA LEU A 69 3.80 7.91 0.76
C LEU A 69 2.63 8.87 0.56
N PRO A 70 1.37 8.55 0.92
CA PRO A 70 0.26 9.48 0.72
C PRO A 70 0.49 10.81 1.45
N SER A 71 0.85 10.75 2.74
CA SER A 71 1.13 11.94 3.55
C SER A 71 2.30 12.78 3.01
N THR A 72 3.33 12.12 2.46
CA THR A 72 4.49 12.77 1.88
C THR A 72 4.12 13.47 0.56
N VAL A 73 3.32 12.82 -0.28
CA VAL A 73 2.83 13.38 -1.55
C VAL A 73 1.93 14.58 -1.32
N GLU A 74 0.97 14.49 -0.38
CA GLU A 74 0.10 15.62 -0.03
C GLU A 74 0.91 16.84 0.41
N ARG A 75 1.88 16.64 1.32
CA ARG A 75 2.71 17.73 1.85
C ARG A 75 3.62 18.33 0.77
N LYS A 76 4.24 17.49 -0.08
CA LYS A 76 5.22 17.91 -1.08
C LYS A 76 4.57 18.63 -2.26
N TYR A 77 3.45 18.12 -2.76
CA TYR A 77 2.80 18.63 -3.98
C TYR A 77 1.58 19.51 -3.71
N ARG A 78 1.17 19.67 -2.44
CA ARG A 78 -0.04 20.42 -2.04
C ARG A 78 -1.30 19.91 -2.76
N ILE A 79 -1.30 18.64 -3.15
CA ILE A 79 -2.46 17.94 -3.70
C ILE A 79 -3.26 17.41 -2.52
N ASP A 80 -4.57 17.62 -2.54
CA ASP A 80 -5.48 17.10 -1.51
C ASP A 80 -5.95 15.70 -1.93
N ILE A 81 -5.39 14.66 -1.31
CA ILE A 81 -5.78 13.27 -1.59
C ILE A 81 -7.01 12.95 -0.72
N PRO A 82 -8.08 12.36 -1.29
CA PRO A 82 -9.23 11.97 -0.50
C PRO A 82 -8.86 10.97 0.61
N ASP A 83 -9.31 11.20 1.84
CA ASP A 83 -9.02 10.29 2.99
C ASP A 83 -9.43 8.83 2.71
N LEU A 84 -10.48 8.63 1.92
CA LEU A 84 -10.92 7.30 1.50
C LEU A 84 -9.86 6.57 0.66
N MET A 85 -9.16 7.28 -0.22
CA MET A 85 -8.07 6.72 -1.03
C MET A 85 -6.89 6.31 -0.15
N GLU A 86 -6.54 7.11 0.86
CA GLU A 86 -5.50 6.74 1.84
C GLU A 86 -5.88 5.47 2.62
N ILE A 87 -7.13 5.38 3.10
CA ILE A 87 -7.62 4.20 3.82
C ILE A 87 -7.57 2.95 2.94
N ILE A 88 -8.08 3.06 1.70
CA ILE A 88 -8.04 1.97 0.71
C ILE A 88 -6.59 1.52 0.46
N TYR A 89 -5.68 2.47 0.34
CA TYR A 89 -4.27 2.21 0.16
C TYR A 89 -3.64 1.47 1.36
N PHE A 90 -3.95 1.86 2.60
CA PHE A 90 -3.47 1.13 3.79
C PHE A 90 -4.03 -0.30 3.86
N ILE A 91 -5.29 -0.49 3.49
CA ILE A 91 -5.90 -1.83 3.38
C ILE A 91 -5.20 -2.65 2.32
N PHE A 92 -4.87 -2.06 1.17
CA PHE A 92 -4.11 -2.74 0.12
C PHE A 92 -2.74 -3.23 0.62
N LEU A 93 -1.98 -2.37 1.31
CA LEU A 93 -0.68 -2.76 1.90
C LEU A 93 -0.83 -3.91 2.91
N PHE A 94 -1.86 -3.88 3.74
CA PHE A 94 -2.18 -4.98 4.66
C PHE A 94 -2.49 -6.28 3.90
N CYS A 95 -3.31 -6.23 2.86
CA CYS A 95 -3.66 -7.41 2.08
C CYS A 95 -2.46 -7.98 1.30
N ALA A 96 -1.63 -7.13 0.71
CA ALA A 96 -0.46 -7.56 -0.05
C ALA A 96 0.62 -8.18 0.86
N ILE A 97 1.00 -7.48 1.92
CA ILE A 97 2.15 -7.88 2.74
C ILE A 97 1.72 -8.80 3.87
N TYR A 98 0.79 -8.38 4.72
CA TYR A 98 0.44 -9.19 5.89
C TYR A 98 -0.36 -10.44 5.49
N LEU A 99 -1.45 -10.28 4.72
CA LEU A 99 -2.23 -11.44 4.31
C LEU A 99 -1.52 -12.26 3.23
N GLY A 100 -0.99 -11.62 2.19
CA GLY A 100 -0.26 -12.27 1.11
C GLY A 100 0.98 -13.00 1.61
N GLU A 101 1.97 -12.25 2.09
CA GLU A 101 3.28 -12.78 2.44
C GLU A 101 3.31 -13.42 3.83
N VAL A 102 2.86 -12.74 4.89
CA VAL A 102 3.00 -13.27 6.26
C VAL A 102 2.05 -14.43 6.52
N ARG A 103 0.80 -14.37 6.04
CA ARG A 103 -0.22 -15.43 6.23
C ARG A 103 -0.24 -16.46 5.11
N ASN A 104 0.61 -16.30 4.08
CA ASN A 104 0.77 -17.20 2.94
C ASN A 104 -0.45 -17.25 2.00
N PHE A 105 -1.22 -16.16 1.87
CA PHE A 105 -2.40 -16.16 1.01
C PHE A 105 -2.07 -16.32 -0.47
N TYR A 106 -0.85 -15.94 -0.89
CA TYR A 106 -0.39 -16.20 -2.26
C TYR A 106 -0.40 -17.69 -2.64
N TYR A 107 -0.20 -18.57 -1.67
CA TYR A 107 -0.26 -20.02 -1.87
C TYR A 107 -1.62 -20.61 -1.46
N LYS A 108 -2.26 -20.07 -0.43
CA LYS A 108 -3.49 -20.64 0.14
C LYS A 108 -4.76 -20.26 -0.61
N ILE A 109 -4.81 -19.07 -1.22
CA ILE A 109 -6.00 -18.54 -1.86
C ILE A 109 -5.72 -18.40 -3.36
N PRO A 110 -6.46 -19.12 -4.22
CA PRO A 110 -6.25 -19.03 -5.66
C PRO A 110 -6.57 -17.62 -6.14
N TYR A 111 -5.77 -17.13 -7.10
CA TYR A 111 -5.90 -15.80 -7.71
C TYR A 111 -5.74 -14.61 -6.76
N TRP A 112 -5.22 -14.81 -5.54
CA TRP A 112 -5.00 -13.71 -4.58
C TRP A 112 -4.19 -12.57 -5.19
N ASP A 113 -3.11 -12.90 -5.89
CA ASP A 113 -2.24 -11.92 -6.53
C ASP A 113 -2.96 -11.15 -7.65
N LEU A 114 -3.76 -11.83 -8.47
CA LEU A 114 -4.55 -11.22 -9.54
C LEU A 114 -5.58 -10.22 -8.98
N ILE A 115 -6.24 -10.56 -7.88
CA ILE A 115 -7.22 -9.69 -7.22
C ILE A 115 -6.52 -8.41 -6.72
N LEU A 116 -5.36 -8.55 -6.08
CA LEU A 116 -4.58 -7.41 -5.61
C LEU A 116 -4.13 -6.50 -6.76
N HIS A 117 -3.65 -7.08 -7.86
CA HIS A 117 -3.22 -6.32 -9.03
C HIS A 117 -4.38 -5.61 -9.73
N CYS A 118 -5.55 -6.25 -9.82
CA CYS A 118 -6.75 -5.61 -10.35
C CYS A 118 -7.16 -4.41 -9.47
N PHE A 119 -7.14 -4.60 -8.15
CA PHE A 119 -7.49 -3.56 -7.19
C PHE A 119 -6.52 -2.37 -7.24
N SER A 120 -5.21 -2.63 -7.30
CA SER A 120 -4.20 -1.58 -7.39
C SER A 120 -4.25 -0.83 -8.73
N ALA A 121 -4.51 -1.53 -9.84
CA ALA A 121 -4.71 -0.91 -11.15
C ALA A 121 -5.93 0.02 -11.16
N ALA A 122 -7.05 -0.41 -10.56
CA ALA A 122 -8.24 0.44 -10.41
C ALA A 122 -7.96 1.69 -9.57
N MET A 123 -7.24 1.54 -8.44
CA MET A 123 -6.83 2.66 -7.58
C MET A 123 -5.91 3.64 -8.33
N LEU A 124 -4.94 3.13 -9.10
CA LEU A 124 -4.06 3.97 -9.92
C LEU A 124 -4.84 4.72 -11.02
N GLY A 125 -5.81 4.06 -11.66
CA GLY A 125 -6.71 4.70 -12.62
C GLY A 125 -7.49 5.85 -11.98
N ALA A 126 -8.08 5.63 -10.80
CA ALA A 126 -8.79 6.66 -10.06
C ALA A 126 -7.88 7.84 -9.64
N LEU A 127 -6.64 7.56 -9.23
CA LEU A 127 -5.63 8.58 -8.94
C LEU A 127 -5.30 9.41 -10.19
N GLY A 128 -5.19 8.79 -11.36
CA GLY A 128 -4.99 9.49 -12.64
C GLY A 128 -6.09 10.51 -12.91
N PHE A 129 -7.36 10.14 -12.69
CA PHE A 129 -8.49 11.09 -12.81
C PHE A 129 -8.40 12.24 -11.80
N VAL A 130 -8.01 11.97 -10.55
CA VAL A 130 -7.83 13.02 -9.52
C VAL A 130 -6.74 14.01 -9.95
N ILE A 131 -5.62 13.52 -10.49
CA ILE A 131 -4.52 14.36 -10.96
C ILE A 131 -4.95 15.23 -12.15
N VAL A 132 -5.60 14.65 -13.17
CA VAL A 132 -6.10 15.41 -14.33
C VAL A 132 -7.08 16.50 -13.88
N ASN A 133 -8.03 16.15 -12.99
CA ASN A 133 -8.98 17.10 -12.45
C ASN A 133 -8.29 18.20 -11.61
N PHE A 134 -7.26 17.87 -10.85
CA PHE A 134 -6.47 18.86 -10.10
C PHE A 134 -5.82 19.87 -11.04
N PHE A 135 -5.15 19.42 -12.11
CA PHE A 135 -4.55 20.32 -13.10
C PHE A 135 -5.59 21.18 -13.82
N ASN A 136 -6.70 20.58 -14.27
CA ASN A 136 -7.78 21.32 -14.93
C ASN A 136 -8.40 22.42 -14.03
N ASN A 137 -8.54 22.18 -12.73
CA ASN A 137 -9.07 23.17 -11.79
C ASN A 137 -8.02 24.20 -11.33
N THR A 138 -6.74 23.93 -11.54
CA THR A 138 -5.65 24.89 -11.25
C THR A 138 -5.52 25.93 -12.37
N GLU A 139 -6.14 25.70 -13.54
CA GLU A 139 -6.22 26.68 -14.61
C GLU A 139 -7.25 27.79 -14.33
N LYS A 140 -6.81 28.75 -13.51
CA LYS A 140 -6.93 30.18 -13.84
C LYS A 140 -5.89 30.60 -14.90
N LEU A 141 -5.38 29.67 -15.70
CA LEU A 141 -4.76 29.98 -16.97
C LEU A 141 -5.91 30.02 -17.96
N LYS A 142 -6.36 31.24 -18.31
CA LYS A 142 -7.07 31.45 -19.56
C LYS A 142 -6.14 30.96 -20.67
N MET A 143 -6.23 29.70 -21.05
CA MET A 143 -5.78 29.23 -22.35
C MET A 143 -6.71 29.90 -23.36
N ASN A 144 -6.37 31.15 -23.69
CA ASN A 144 -6.96 31.86 -24.80
C ASN A 144 -6.34 31.25 -26.05
N LEU A 145 -6.90 30.12 -26.49
CA LEU A 145 -6.64 29.65 -27.84
C LEU A 145 -7.15 30.75 -28.76
N SER A 146 -6.25 31.32 -29.57
CA SER A 146 -6.70 32.21 -30.64
C SER A 146 -7.68 31.41 -31.50
N PRO A 147 -8.84 31.96 -31.84
CA PRO A 147 -9.53 31.46 -33.00
C PRO A 147 -8.57 31.73 -34.16
N PHE A 148 -8.33 30.72 -35.00
CA PHE A 148 -7.33 30.67 -36.07
C PHE A 148 -5.94 30.16 -35.63
#